data_AF-A0A8T5N9J7-F1
#
_entry.id   AF-A0A8T5N9J7-F1
#
_cell.length_a   1.000
_cell.length_b   1.000
_cell.length_c   1.000
_cell.angle_alpha   90.00
_cell.angle_beta   90.00
_cell.angle_gamma   90.00
#
_symmetry.space_group_name_H-M   'P 1'
#
loop_
_entity.id
_entity.type
_entity.pdbx_description
1 polymer ?
#
loop_
_entity_poly.entity_id
_entity_poly.type
_entity_poly.pdbx_seq_one_letter_code
_entity_poly.pdbx_strand_id
1 'polypeptide(L)'
;MLCVTGLILLFPFQAMNFIPYAYVHLATIVHTDEALLATLFIFIVHWWNVHYSPEVFPMSKAWITGNLSEEQMKHEHPLEYEEVMRQMAENADNP
;
A
#
# COMPACT_ATOMS: atom_id res chain seq x y z
N MET A 1 4.31 9.63 9.76
CA MET A 1 4.06 10.10 11.14
C MET A 1 2.57 10.13 11.51
N LEU A 2 1.67 9.95 10.54
CA LEU A 2 0.20 9.88 10.71
C LEU A 2 -0.31 9.13 11.94
N CYS A 3 0.20 7.93 12.26
CA CYS A 3 -0.27 7.20 13.43
C CYS A 3 0.03 7.94 14.74
N VAL A 4 1.24 8.51 14.88
CA VAL A 4 1.66 9.20 16.10
C VAL A 4 0.94 10.54 16.25
N THR A 5 0.95 11.37 15.20
CA THR A 5 0.24 12.65 15.23
C THR A 5 -1.27 12.46 15.32
N GLY A 6 -1.82 11.41 14.70
CA GLY A 6 -3.23 11.05 14.80
C GLY A 6 -3.64 10.67 16.22
N LEU A 7 -2.81 9.92 16.95
CA LEU A 7 -3.07 9.61 18.36
C LEU A 7 -3.03 10.86 19.25
N ILE A 8 -2.10 11.80 18.98
CA ILE A 8 -2.05 13.10 19.67
C ILE A 8 -3.34 13.90 19.43
N LEU A 9 -3.84 13.91 18.18
CA LEU A 9 -5.06 14.62 17.81
C LEU A 9 -6.35 13.93 18.28
N LEU A 10 -6.32 12.62 18.49
CA LEU A 10 -7.45 11.84 19.02
C LEU A 10 -7.68 12.15 20.53
N PHE A 11 -6.61 12.41 21.28
CA PHE A 11 -6.65 12.72 22.71
C PHE A 11 -5.85 14.00 23.06
N PRO A 12 -6.26 15.17 22.54
CA PRO A 12 -5.44 16.38 22.59
C PRO A 12 -5.24 16.92 24.01
N PHE A 13 -6.27 16.85 24.87
CA PHE A 13 -6.16 17.32 26.26
C PHE A 13 -5.27 16.41 27.11
N GLN A 14 -5.33 15.09 26.88
CA GLN A 14 -4.45 14.14 27.55
C GLN A 14 -3.00 14.34 27.08
N ALA A 15 -2.78 14.57 25.78
CA ALA A 15 -1.47 14.87 25.24
C ALA A 15 -0.88 16.16 25.84
N MET A 16 -1.69 17.21 26.06
CA MET A 16 -1.24 18.46 26.68
C MET A 16 -0.71 18.31 28.12
N ASN A 17 -1.04 17.22 28.82
CA ASN A 17 -0.43 16.93 30.13
C ASN A 17 1.05 16.49 30.01
N PHE A 18 1.46 16.01 28.84
CA PHE A 18 2.82 15.51 28.59
C PHE A 18 3.64 16.43 27.70
N ILE A 19 3.00 17.13 26.76
CA ILE A 19 3.67 18.00 25.78
C ILE A 19 3.05 19.41 25.74
N PRO A 20 3.85 20.46 25.47
CA PRO A 20 3.32 21.81 25.33
C PRO A 20 2.33 21.95 24.17
N TYR A 21 1.39 22.89 24.29
CA TYR A 21 0.37 23.19 23.27
C TYR A 21 0.96 23.41 21.87
N ALA A 22 2.13 24.05 21.77
CA ALA A 22 2.82 24.27 20.51
C ALA A 22 3.06 22.97 19.72
N TYR A 23 3.38 21.87 20.41
CA TYR A 23 3.64 20.58 19.77
C TYR A 23 2.35 19.89 19.31
N VAL A 24 1.23 20.09 20.02
CA VAL A 24 -0.09 19.64 19.54
C VAL A 24 -0.47 20.40 18.27
N HIS A 25 -0.20 21.70 18.22
CA HIS A 25 -0.43 22.51 17.02
C HIS A 25 0.45 22.07 15.84
N LEU A 26 1.73 21.78 16.08
CA LEU A 26 2.62 21.22 15.07
C LEU A 26 2.14 19.85 14.58
N ALA A 27 1.65 19.00 15.49
CA ALA A 27 1.09 17.70 15.14
C ALA A 27 -0.11 17.84 14.19
N THR A 28 -0.97 18.86 14.37
CA THR A 28 -2.07 19.16 13.45
C THR A 28 -1.58 19.47 12.04
N ILE A 29 -0.57 20.35 11.91
CA ILE A 29 -0.02 20.77 10.62
C ILE A 29 0.58 19.55 9.89
N VAL A 30 1.50 18.84 10.57
CA VAL A 30 2.18 17.68 10.01
C VAL A 30 1.19 16.57 9.65
N HIS A 31 0.20 16.30 10.49
CA HIS A 31 -0.80 15.28 10.20
C HIS A 31 -1.61 15.62 8.96
N THR A 32 -2.04 16.88 8.82
CA THR A 32 -2.86 17.31 7.68
C THR A 32 -2.07 17.22 6.38
N ASP A 33 -0.82 17.66 6.36
CA ASP A 33 0.05 17.62 5.18
C ASP A 33 0.33 16.17 4.76
N GLU A 34 0.72 15.30 5.70
CA GLU A 34 0.94 13.87 5.41
C GLU A 34 -0.36 13.18 4.97
N ALA A 35 -1.50 13.52 5.57
CA ALA A 35 -2.78 12.89 5.23
C ALA A 35 -3.20 13.25 3.82
N LEU A 36 -3.00 14.50 3.41
CA LEU A 36 -3.23 14.95 2.05
C LEU A 36 -2.30 14.22 1.06
N LEU A 37 -1.00 14.17 1.33
CA LEU A 37 -0.04 13.49 0.46
C LEU A 37 -0.32 11.99 0.34
N ALA A 38 -0.63 11.32 1.45
CA ALA A 38 -0.98 9.90 1.44
C ALA A 38 -2.28 9.65 0.66
N THR A 39 -3.30 10.49 0.86
CA THR A 39 -4.56 10.41 0.12
C THR A 39 -4.34 10.61 -1.37
N LEU A 40 -3.55 11.61 -1.76
CA LEU A 40 -3.23 11.87 -3.16
C LEU A 40 -2.44 10.73 -3.79
N PHE A 41 -1.46 10.16 -3.07
CA PHE A 41 -0.68 9.03 -3.58
C PHE A 41 -1.58 7.82 -3.84
N ILE A 42 -2.46 7.47 -2.90
CA ILE A 42 -3.42 6.37 -3.07
C ILE A 42 -4.42 6.71 -4.20
N PHE A 43 -4.91 7.95 -4.26
CA PHE A 43 -5.91 8.34 -5.25
C PHE A 43 -5.36 8.41 -6.68
N ILE A 44 -4.13 8.86 -6.87
CA ILE A 44 -3.56 9.06 -8.20
C ILE A 44 -2.76 7.82 -8.61
N VAL A 45 -1.74 7.44 -7.84
CA VAL A 45 -0.79 6.40 -8.23
C VAL A 45 -1.41 5.01 -8.13
N HIS A 46 -2.00 4.68 -6.98
CA HIS A 46 -2.58 3.36 -6.78
C HIS A 46 -3.80 3.14 -7.67
N TRP A 47 -4.69 4.14 -7.79
CA TRP A 47 -5.86 4.03 -8.65
C TRP A 47 -5.51 3.92 -10.14
N TRP A 48 -4.47 4.63 -10.58
CA TRP A 48 -3.95 4.45 -11.94
C TRP A 48 -3.46 3.02 -12.15
N ASN A 49 -2.54 2.54 -11.31
CA ASN A 49 -1.92 1.23 -11.51
C ASN A 49 -2.90 0.06 -11.36
N VAL A 50 -3.87 0.16 -10.44
CA VAL A 50 -4.76 -0.97 -10.12
C VAL A 50 -6.08 -0.90 -10.88
N HIS A 51 -6.60 0.28 -11.24
CA HIS A 51 -7.92 0.42 -11.85
C HIS A 51 -7.90 0.96 -13.28
N TYR A 52 -7.11 1.99 -13.54
CA TYR A 52 -7.20 2.74 -14.80
C TYR A 52 -6.10 2.43 -15.83
N SER A 53 -5.09 1.63 -15.48
CA SER A 53 -4.06 1.21 -16.42
C SER A 53 -4.67 0.37 -17.57
N PRO A 54 -4.29 0.63 -18.84
CA PRO A 54 -4.82 -0.09 -20.00
C PRO A 54 -4.67 -1.62 -19.91
N GLU A 55 -3.63 -2.10 -19.23
CA GLU A 55 -3.31 -3.53 -19.10
C GLU A 55 -4.28 -4.27 -18.18
N VAL A 56 -4.90 -3.57 -17.23
CA VAL A 56 -5.74 -4.18 -16.19
C VAL A 56 -7.13 -3.55 -16.09
N PHE A 57 -7.52 -2.67 -17.03
CA PHE A 57 -8.81 -2.02 -17.01
C PHE A 57 -9.97 -3.04 -17.05
N PRO A 58 -11.04 -2.86 -16.24
CA PRO A 58 -11.33 -1.75 -15.31
C PRO A 58 -10.68 -1.86 -13.93
N MET A 59 -10.01 -2.98 -13.65
CA MET A 59 -9.35 -3.28 -12.38
C MET A 59 -8.54 -4.58 -12.46
N SER A 60 -7.31 -4.57 -11.92
CA SER A 60 -6.53 -5.80 -11.69
C SER A 60 -7.27 -6.73 -10.75
N LYS A 61 -7.44 -7.99 -11.12
CA LYS A 61 -8.11 -8.98 -10.27
C LYS A 61 -7.24 -9.48 -9.12
N ALA A 62 -5.93 -9.19 -9.15
CA ALA A 62 -4.96 -9.71 -8.20
C ALA A 62 -5.30 -9.36 -6.74
N TRP A 63 -5.82 -8.16 -6.46
CA TRP A 63 -6.19 -7.80 -5.08
C TRP A 63 -7.47 -8.49 -4.57
N ILE A 64 -8.24 -9.13 -5.45
CA ILE A 64 -9.44 -9.91 -5.09
C ILE A 64 -9.13 -11.41 -5.09
N THR A 65 -8.58 -11.93 -6.18
CA THR A 65 -8.37 -13.36 -6.38
C THR A 65 -6.99 -13.84 -5.95
N GLY A 66 -6.03 -12.93 -5.78
CA GLY A 66 -4.62 -13.27 -5.53
C GLY A 66 -3.88 -13.82 -6.75
N ASN A 67 -4.51 -13.91 -7.93
CA ASN A 67 -3.95 -14.59 -9.10
C ASN A 67 -3.62 -13.60 -10.23
N LEU A 68 -2.52 -13.86 -10.93
CA LEU A 68 -2.09 -13.21 -12.16
C LEU A 68 -2.20 -14.18 -13.35
N SER A 69 -2.37 -13.65 -14.57
CA SER A 69 -2.22 -14.48 -15.76
C SER A 69 -0.74 -14.89 -15.94
N GLU A 70 -0.50 -15.98 -16.66
CA GLU A 70 0.87 -16.42 -16.95
C GLU A 70 1.68 -15.35 -17.68
N GLU A 71 1.06 -14.64 -18.63
CA GLU A 71 1.72 -13.55 -19.37
C GLU A 71 2.07 -12.37 -18.45
N GLN A 72 1.16 -11.98 -17.55
CA GLN A 72 1.41 -10.91 -16.57
C GLN A 72 2.54 -11.30 -15.61
N MET A 73 2.54 -12.55 -15.13
CA MET A 73 3.58 -13.06 -14.25
C MET A 73 4.96 -13.04 -14.93
N LYS A 74 5.04 -13.46 -16.20
CA LYS A 74 6.28 -13.39 -16.98
C LYS A 74 6.75 -11.96 -17.21
N HIS A 75 5.83 -11.02 -17.43
CA HIS A 75 6.18 -9.63 -17.75
C HIS A 75 6.55 -8.81 -16.52
N GLU A 76 5.72 -8.86 -15.48
CA GLU A 76 5.85 -8.04 -14.26
C GLU A 76 6.78 -8.69 -13.22
N HIS A 77 6.78 -10.03 -13.15
CA HIS A 77 7.46 -10.82 -12.12
C HIS A 77 8.27 -12.01 -12.68
N PRO A 78 9.19 -11.79 -13.66
CA PRO A 78 9.86 -12.89 -14.37
C PRO A 78 10.64 -13.84 -13.45
N LEU A 79 11.31 -13.31 -12.43
CA LEU A 79 12.09 -14.12 -11.48
C LEU A 79 11.21 -15.01 -10.60
N GLU A 80 10.02 -14.52 -10.22
CA GLU A 80 9.07 -15.29 -9.43
C GLU A 80 8.39 -16.35 -10.29
N TYR A 81 8.12 -16.06 -11.57
CA TYR A 81 7.64 -17.05 -12.53
C TYR A 81 8.63 -18.23 -12.69
N GLU A 82 9.92 -17.94 -12.87
CA GLU A 82 10.95 -18.98 -13.00
C GLU A 82 11.03 -19.88 -11.76
N GLU A 83 10.93 -19.28 -10.57
CA GLU A 83 10.97 -20.01 -9.31
C GLU A 83 9.72 -20.88 -9.12
N VAL A 84 8.53 -20.36 -9.41
CA VAL A 84 7.27 -21.13 -9.35
C VAL A 84 7.32 -22.31 -10.32
N MET A 85 7.81 -22.12 -11.55
CA MET A 85 7.94 -23.20 -12.53
C MET A 85 8.96 -24.26 -12.10
N ARG A 86 10.08 -23.86 -11.48
CA ARG A 86 11.05 -24.80 -10.90
C ARG A 86 10.41 -25.63 -9.78
N GLN A 87 9.73 -24.98 -8.85
CA GLN A 87 9.05 -25.67 -7.74
C GLN A 87 7.96 -26.62 -8.25
N MET A 88 7.21 -26.24 -9.28
CA MET A 88 6.23 -27.15 -9.91
C MET A 88 6.90 -28.38 -10.52
N ALA A 89 8.07 -28.22 -11.16
CA ALA A 89 8.83 -29.35 -11.70
C ALA A 89 9.37 -30.27 -10.59
N GLU A 90 9.97 -29.70 -9.54
CA GLU A 90 10.49 -30.47 -8.40
C GLU A 90 9.39 -31.25 -7.65
N ASN A 91 8.21 -30.64 -7.47
CA ASN A 91 7.06 -31.29 -6.84
C ASN A 91 6.43 -32.38 -7.72
N ALA A 92 6.53 -32.26 -9.05
CA ALA A 92 6.06 -33.30 -9.97
C ALA A 92 6.99 -34.53 -9.94
N ASP A 93 8.28 -34.33 -9.67
CA ASP A 93 9.29 -35.39 -9.57
C ASP A 93 9.34 -36.06 -8.18
N ASN A 94 8.67 -35.49 -7.16
CA ASN A 94 8.60 -36.01 -5.79
C ASN A 94 7.13 -36.16 -5.31
N PRO A 95 6.41 -37.23 -5.72
CA PRO A 95 5.00 -37.45 -5.41
C PRO A 95 4.69 -37.75 -3.93
#